data_AF-A0A938IC58-F1
#
_entry.id   AF-A0A938IC58-F1
#
_cell.length_a   1.000
_cell.length_b   1.000
_cell.length_c   1.000
_cell.angle_alpha   90.00
_cell.angle_beta   90.00
_cell.angle_gamma   90.00
#
_symmetry.space_group_name_H-M   'P 1'
#
loop_
_entity.id
_entity.type
_entity.pdbx_description
1 polymer ?
#
loop_
_entity_poly.entity_id
_entity_poly.type
_entity_poly.pdbx_seq_one_letter_code
_entity_poly.pdbx_strand_id
1 'polypeptide(L)'
;MRALTARRRSARVLAVVLGLLLVCAIDELARQCAPESAARAFRFAGLAVRGEGEHPDLVRDERRFYTTAARHRASALHAGACATADWPFRGRAAHPAPPGMLRVACLGDSCVYGTGLLPSQTLSEQLARELEGQGWPRESVLVSNYGVPGYSSAQIAWLLEDVLTRARPDVVVLYPAAWNDGAPAHAVNDLELARTQAAARLPSWLGDRGLVRLARSLRGESVGTEEAPDAKAIEQAWLAGRPLHGTRLEPAQTRALLGAMFAACRGADCEPIAVAPAHPPSTLERFPRTREDAALVQAAALEADVVCVDARPLLAGPAPEPGRLFLDAVHPSEPGIARLVGALAPQVARALVEQVARRRASGRQVPPVPPVGARLSLEPSVLPCLGDRRLRIECAAEMLGPELPWVQLGGAPLLDLARVSATELEGTCSVDAPGPADLLVQSSRGVWIARGIARREPLELRFEAGAVGGPAFELLSRPGDRVELVAAPAALPQPWQELAGAIELDLARAFPVVLRATCDASGRARLELASDWVAGTGFAQARVEPAGASPADALLSTACEFAFAGAR
;
A
#
# COMPACT_ATOMS: atom_id res chain seq x y z
N MET A 1 -30.36 -16.41 71.38
CA MET A 1 -29.63 -17.20 70.34
C MET A 1 -29.74 -16.65 68.92
N ARG A 2 -30.93 -16.42 68.35
CA ARG A 2 -31.09 -15.92 66.95
C ARG A 2 -30.36 -14.60 66.64
N ALA A 3 -30.29 -13.67 67.60
CA ALA A 3 -29.55 -12.42 67.45
C ALA A 3 -28.02 -12.59 67.39
N LEU A 4 -27.47 -13.62 68.06
CA LEU A 4 -26.03 -13.92 68.06
C LEU A 4 -25.59 -14.57 66.74
N THR A 5 -26.43 -15.44 66.15
CA THR A 5 -26.18 -16.02 64.82
C THR A 5 -26.27 -14.98 63.70
N ALA A 6 -27.21 -14.03 63.79
CA ALA A 6 -27.28 -12.91 62.84
C ALA A 6 -26.01 -12.04 62.87
N ARG A 7 -25.53 -11.65 64.07
CA ARG A 7 -24.28 -10.87 64.22
C ARG A 7 -23.05 -11.60 63.66
N ARG A 8 -22.93 -12.92 63.89
CA ARG A 8 -21.83 -13.73 63.33
C ARG A 8 -21.88 -13.81 61.80
N ARG A 9 -23.09 -13.88 61.22
CA ARG A 9 -23.26 -13.89 59.75
C ARG A 9 -22.89 -12.53 59.14
N SER A 10 -23.34 -11.43 59.74
CA SER A 10 -22.97 -10.08 59.30
C SER A 10 -21.47 -9.80 59.42
N ALA A 11 -20.82 -10.27 60.49
CA ALA A 11 -19.37 -10.12 60.65
C ALA A 11 -18.57 -10.91 59.60
N ARG A 12 -19.01 -12.13 59.24
CA ARG A 12 -18.38 -12.92 58.17
C ARG A 12 -18.56 -12.29 56.80
N VAL A 13 -19.77 -11.78 56.50
CA VAL A 13 -20.02 -11.07 55.24
C VAL A 13 -19.17 -9.80 55.17
N LEU A 14 -19.10 -9.02 56.26
CA LEU A 14 -18.27 -7.83 56.33
C LEU A 14 -16.77 -8.15 56.16
N ALA A 15 -16.27 -9.22 56.78
CA ALA A 15 -14.89 -9.65 56.61
C ALA A 15 -14.56 -10.06 55.17
N VAL A 16 -15.48 -10.77 54.50
CA VAL A 16 -15.32 -11.12 53.08
C VAL A 16 -15.34 -9.85 52.21
N VAL A 17 -16.26 -8.92 52.47
CA VAL A 17 -16.33 -7.65 51.72
C VAL A 17 -15.06 -6.82 51.92
N LEU A 18 -14.58 -6.68 53.16
CA LEU A 18 -13.33 -5.95 53.46
C LEU A 18 -12.11 -6.65 52.85
N GLY A 19 -12.08 -7.99 52.84
CA GLY A 19 -11.03 -8.75 52.16
C GLY A 19 -11.03 -8.50 50.65
N LEU A 20 -12.21 -8.51 50.02
CA LEU A 20 -12.35 -8.18 48.59
C LEU A 20 -11.94 -6.74 48.29
N LEU A 21 -12.38 -5.77 49.12
CA LEU A 21 -11.99 -4.37 48.98
C LEU A 21 -10.48 -4.16 49.12
N LEU A 22 -9.84 -4.88 50.06
CA LEU A 22 -8.38 -4.83 50.23
C LEU A 22 -7.65 -5.42 49.03
N VAL A 23 -8.13 -6.53 48.47
CA VAL A 23 -7.57 -7.11 47.24
C VAL A 23 -7.72 -6.14 46.06
N CYS A 24 -8.88 -5.50 45.90
CA CYS A 24 -9.10 -4.48 44.87
C CYS A 24 -8.18 -3.26 45.07
N ALA A 25 -8.00 -2.80 46.30
CA ALA A 25 -7.12 -1.68 46.61
C ALA A 25 -5.65 -2.01 46.33
N ILE A 26 -5.18 -3.22 46.66
CA ILE A 26 -3.83 -3.70 46.35
C ILE A 26 -3.64 -3.83 44.84
N ASP A 27 -4.63 -4.33 44.10
CA ASP A 27 -4.57 -4.43 42.64
C ASP A 27 -4.48 -3.04 41.98
N GLU A 28 -5.29 -2.07 42.43
CA GLU A 28 -5.25 -0.70 41.93
C GLU A 28 -3.90 -0.02 42.24
N LEU A 29 -3.39 -0.17 43.47
CA LEU A 29 -2.06 0.32 43.82
C LEU A 29 -0.97 -0.35 42.97
N ALA A 30 -1.09 -1.66 42.71
CA ALA A 30 -0.14 -2.39 41.88
C ALA A 30 -0.19 -1.95 40.41
N ARG A 31 -1.34 -1.52 39.88
CA ARG A 31 -1.45 -0.92 38.54
C ARG A 31 -0.81 0.47 38.50
N GLN A 32 -1.04 1.29 39.52
CA GLN A 32 -0.47 2.64 39.62
C GLN A 32 1.04 2.62 39.85
N CYS A 33 1.55 1.62 40.58
CA CYS A 33 2.98 1.43 40.85
C CYS A 33 3.69 0.53 39.84
N ALA A 34 2.97 -0.11 38.90
CA ALA A 34 3.62 -0.89 37.85
C ALA A 34 4.42 0.07 36.96
N PRO A 35 5.76 -0.08 36.87
CA PRO A 35 6.53 0.73 35.94
C PRO A 35 6.01 0.51 34.52
N GLU A 36 6.05 1.54 33.68
CA GLU A 36 5.70 1.52 32.24
C GLU A 36 6.43 0.45 31.39
N SER A 37 7.18 -0.48 32.01
CA SER A 37 7.95 -1.51 31.34
C SER A 37 7.10 -2.46 30.48
N ALA A 38 5.81 -2.65 30.78
CA ALA A 38 4.90 -3.40 29.90
C ALA A 38 4.59 -2.66 28.59
N ALA A 39 4.65 -1.33 28.56
CA ALA A 39 4.60 -0.54 27.33
C ALA A 39 5.96 -0.54 26.60
N ARG A 40 7.07 -0.73 27.31
CA ARG A 40 8.42 -0.84 26.72
C ARG A 40 8.70 -2.16 26.00
N ALA A 41 7.88 -3.20 26.17
CA ALA A 41 7.98 -4.46 25.44
C ALA A 41 7.68 -4.32 23.92
N PHE A 42 7.24 -3.13 23.50
CA PHE A 42 7.02 -2.76 22.11
C PHE A 42 8.25 -2.06 21.50
N ARG A 43 9.34 -2.81 21.33
CA ARG A 43 10.49 -2.34 20.55
C ARG A 43 10.69 -3.32 19.42
N PHE A 44 10.45 -2.86 18.19
CA PHE A 44 10.60 -3.67 16.99
C PHE A 44 12.09 -3.64 16.57
N ALA A 45 12.74 -4.79 16.35
CA ALA A 45 14.18 -4.85 16.06
C ALA A 45 14.61 -4.09 14.78
N GLY A 46 13.70 -3.78 13.85
CA GLY A 46 13.97 -2.93 12.67
C GLY A 46 13.48 -1.49 12.77
N LEU A 47 12.65 -1.20 13.78
CA LEU A 47 12.13 0.13 14.11
C LEU A 47 12.40 0.29 15.60
N ALA A 48 13.65 0.60 15.93
CA ALA A 48 13.98 1.10 17.25
C ALA A 48 13.17 2.39 17.46
N VAL A 49 11.94 2.21 17.96
CA VAL A 49 11.09 3.27 18.46
C VAL A 49 11.91 3.90 19.57
N ARG A 50 12.58 5.01 19.22
CA ARG A 50 13.23 5.88 20.17
C ARG A 50 12.21 6.12 21.28
N GLY A 51 12.65 5.92 22.52
CA GLY A 51 11.80 6.11 23.68
C GLY A 51 11.07 7.44 23.59
N GLU A 52 9.81 7.43 24.02
CA GLU A 52 8.95 8.61 24.19
C GLU A 52 8.45 9.21 22.87
N GLY A 53 7.52 8.48 22.27
CA GLY A 53 6.64 8.92 21.19
C GLY A 53 5.99 7.71 20.56
N GLU A 54 4.67 7.53 20.75
CA GLU A 54 3.90 6.56 19.98
C GLU A 54 4.29 6.71 18.51
N HIS A 55 4.77 5.65 17.86
CA HIS A 55 4.94 5.70 16.41
C HIS A 55 3.54 6.00 15.87
N PRO A 56 3.28 7.17 15.23
CA PRO A 56 1.92 7.68 14.96
C PRO A 56 1.07 6.79 14.04
N ASP A 57 1.67 5.69 13.61
CA ASP A 57 1.35 4.83 12.50
C ASP A 57 0.99 3.41 12.92
N LEU A 58 1.40 3.00 14.12
CA LEU A 58 1.07 1.70 14.69
C LEU A 58 0.26 1.94 15.97
N VAL A 59 -0.90 1.32 16.05
CA VAL A 59 -1.72 1.31 17.25
C VAL A 59 -1.62 -0.04 17.92
N ARG A 60 -1.71 -0.05 19.25
CA ARG A 60 -1.74 -1.29 20.01
C ARG A 60 -2.96 -2.11 19.60
N ASP A 61 -2.73 -3.39 19.36
CA ASP A 61 -3.76 -4.38 19.14
C ASP A 61 -3.59 -5.44 20.21
N GLU A 62 -4.61 -5.69 21.01
CA GLU A 62 -4.42 -6.61 22.14
C GLU A 62 -4.05 -8.02 21.66
N ARG A 63 -4.62 -8.47 20.54
CA ARG A 63 -4.50 -9.84 20.05
C ARG A 63 -3.25 -10.03 19.20
N ARG A 64 -2.97 -9.05 18.34
CA ARG A 64 -1.88 -9.09 17.34
C ARG A 64 -0.68 -8.28 17.77
N PHE A 65 -0.66 -7.83 19.03
CA PHE A 65 0.29 -6.90 19.63
C PHE A 65 0.11 -5.48 19.10
N TYR A 66 0.07 -5.30 17.78
CA TYR A 66 -0.15 -4.03 17.12
C TYR A 66 -0.91 -4.23 15.81
N THR A 67 -1.38 -3.11 15.25
CA THR A 67 -1.84 -3.01 13.87
C THR A 67 -1.51 -1.60 13.36
N THR A 68 -1.67 -1.36 12.06
CA THR A 68 -1.51 -0.03 11.48
C THR A 68 -2.68 0.88 11.91
N ALA A 69 -2.41 2.15 12.16
CA ALA A 69 -3.44 3.12 12.50
C ALA A 69 -4.38 3.36 11.30
N ALA A 70 -5.68 3.54 11.52
CA ALA A 70 -6.64 3.90 10.46
C ALA A 70 -6.26 5.20 9.70
N ARG A 71 -5.58 6.10 10.40
CA ARG A 71 -5.01 7.34 9.85
C ARG A 71 -3.54 7.25 9.49
N HIS A 72 -2.98 6.05 9.41
CA HIS A 72 -1.58 5.85 9.05
C HIS A 72 -1.35 6.43 7.65
N ARG A 73 -0.84 7.65 7.61
CA ARG A 73 -0.48 8.38 6.40
C ARG A 73 1.04 8.38 6.35
N ALA A 74 1.67 7.23 6.10
CA ALA A 74 3.09 7.20 5.75
C ALA A 74 3.27 7.87 4.38
N SER A 75 3.25 9.21 4.37
CA SER A 75 3.17 10.08 3.20
C SER A 75 1.87 9.96 2.37
N ALA A 76 1.63 10.91 1.48
CA ALA A 76 0.57 10.82 0.46
C ALA A 76 0.66 9.52 -0.39
N LEU A 77 1.80 8.81 -0.32
CA LEU A 77 2.08 7.51 -0.95
C LEU A 77 1.53 6.30 -0.18
N HIS A 78 0.95 6.45 1.01
CA HIS A 78 0.40 5.33 1.76
C HIS A 78 -1.04 5.01 1.35
N ALA A 79 -1.86 6.05 1.30
CA ALA A 79 -3.30 5.97 1.12
C ALA A 79 -3.72 5.78 -0.34
N GLY A 80 -2.99 6.40 -1.28
CA GLY A 80 -3.53 6.68 -2.61
C GLY A 80 -4.85 7.46 -2.54
N ALA A 81 -5.58 7.53 -3.66
CA ALA A 81 -6.88 8.18 -3.71
C ALA A 81 -8.00 7.41 -2.96
N CYS A 82 -7.71 6.21 -2.43
CA CYS A 82 -8.70 5.26 -1.93
C CYS A 82 -8.72 5.06 -0.41
N ALA A 83 -7.86 5.75 0.37
CA ALA A 83 -7.90 5.60 1.81
C ALA A 83 -9.15 6.27 2.40
N THR A 84 -9.88 5.50 3.20
CA THR A 84 -10.94 6.02 4.05
C THR A 84 -10.38 6.22 5.45
N ALA A 85 -10.95 7.15 6.24
CA ALA A 85 -10.42 7.52 7.55
C ALA A 85 -10.36 6.35 8.56
N ASP A 86 -11.14 5.29 8.32
CA ASP A 86 -11.31 4.15 9.23
C ASP A 86 -10.66 2.85 8.74
N TRP A 87 -9.99 2.86 7.57
CA TRP A 87 -9.33 1.68 7.02
C TRP A 87 -7.87 1.60 7.49
N PRO A 88 -7.51 0.64 8.36
CA PRO A 88 -6.15 0.57 8.90
C PRO A 88 -5.14 0.00 7.92
N PHE A 89 -5.57 -0.65 6.83
CA PHE A 89 -4.65 -1.26 5.88
C PHE A 89 -4.42 -0.37 4.66
N ARG A 90 -3.56 -0.84 3.76
CA ARG A 90 -3.17 -0.08 2.59
C ARG A 90 -4.20 -0.21 1.46
N GLY A 91 -4.36 0.84 0.64
CA GLY A 91 -5.17 0.80 -0.58
C GLY A 91 -6.68 0.82 -0.36
N ARG A 92 -7.43 0.20 -1.29
CA ARG A 92 -8.90 0.22 -1.29
C ARG A 92 -9.47 -0.54 -0.08
N ALA A 93 -10.32 0.14 0.67
CA ALA A 93 -10.99 -0.45 1.83
C ALA A 93 -11.79 -1.69 1.43
N ALA A 94 -11.70 -2.74 2.25
CA ALA A 94 -12.44 -3.98 1.99
C ALA A 94 -13.94 -3.87 2.33
N HIS A 95 -14.34 -2.85 3.11
CA HIS A 95 -15.71 -2.66 3.57
C HIS A 95 -16.19 -1.21 3.54
N PRO A 96 -17.48 -1.00 3.25
CA PRO A 96 -18.43 -2.00 2.74
C PRO A 96 -18.13 -2.33 1.26
N ALA A 97 -17.96 -3.60 0.93
CA ALA A 97 -17.89 -4.04 -0.46
C ALA A 97 -19.31 -4.09 -1.06
N PRO A 98 -19.54 -3.58 -2.29
CA PRO A 98 -20.81 -3.73 -2.98
C PRO A 98 -21.32 -5.20 -2.96
N PRO A 99 -22.63 -5.42 -2.79
CA PRO A 99 -23.22 -6.76 -2.88
C PRO A 99 -22.85 -7.45 -4.19
N GLY A 100 -22.59 -8.75 -4.12
CA GLY A 100 -22.24 -9.56 -5.29
C GLY A 100 -20.75 -9.58 -5.61
N MET A 101 -19.94 -8.55 -5.31
CA MET A 101 -18.51 -8.57 -5.66
C MET A 101 -17.78 -9.81 -5.14
N LEU A 102 -16.88 -10.35 -5.96
CA LEU A 102 -15.88 -11.31 -5.53
C LEU A 102 -14.79 -10.57 -4.76
N ARG A 103 -14.21 -11.22 -3.76
CA ARG A 103 -13.28 -10.60 -2.83
C ARG A 103 -11.99 -11.42 -2.76
N VAL A 104 -10.88 -10.77 -3.05
CA VAL A 104 -9.53 -11.32 -2.90
C VAL A 104 -8.84 -10.58 -1.76
N ALA A 105 -8.41 -11.30 -0.73
CA ALA A 105 -7.65 -10.73 0.37
C ALA A 105 -6.18 -11.14 0.26
N CYS A 106 -5.27 -10.17 0.18
CA CYS A 106 -3.83 -10.42 0.21
C CYS A 106 -3.30 -10.20 1.63
N LEU A 107 -2.91 -11.26 2.33
CA LEU A 107 -2.40 -11.22 3.71
C LEU A 107 -0.90 -11.52 3.73
N GLY A 108 -0.17 -10.78 4.56
CA GLY A 108 1.26 -10.98 4.77
C GLY A 108 1.86 -9.89 5.66
N ASP A 109 3.15 -9.67 5.51
CA ASP A 109 3.90 -8.68 6.26
C ASP A 109 4.17 -7.39 5.45
N SER A 110 5.34 -6.78 5.64
CA SER A 110 5.78 -5.58 4.92
C SER A 110 5.91 -5.81 3.41
N CYS A 111 6.14 -7.04 2.94
CA CYS A 111 6.21 -7.36 1.52
C CYS A 111 4.84 -7.24 0.85
N VAL A 112 3.76 -7.69 1.51
CA VAL A 112 2.39 -7.53 1.00
C VAL A 112 1.93 -6.09 1.16
N TYR A 113 2.21 -5.48 2.30
CA TYR A 113 1.93 -4.06 2.54
C TYR A 113 2.63 -3.17 1.49
N GLY A 114 3.80 -3.57 0.98
CA GLY A 114 4.55 -2.89 -0.05
C GLY A 114 5.43 -1.76 0.49
N THR A 115 6.15 -1.99 1.58
CA THR A 115 7.09 -1.00 2.15
C THR A 115 8.04 -0.50 1.06
N GLY A 116 8.15 0.83 0.94
CA GLY A 116 9.00 1.47 -0.08
C GLY A 116 8.38 1.57 -1.48
N LEU A 117 7.17 1.04 -1.71
CA LEU A 117 6.44 1.15 -2.98
C LEU A 117 5.42 2.29 -2.93
N LEU A 118 4.96 2.77 -4.10
CA LEU A 118 3.74 3.57 -4.26
C LEU A 118 2.49 2.67 -4.13
N PRO A 119 1.28 3.20 -3.82
CA PRO A 119 0.06 2.39 -3.71
C PRO A 119 -0.22 1.58 -4.98
N SER A 120 -0.04 2.22 -6.14
CA SER A 120 -0.19 1.62 -7.49
C SER A 120 0.75 0.45 -7.75
N GLN A 121 1.88 0.41 -7.05
CA GLN A 121 2.93 -0.58 -7.22
C GLN A 121 2.79 -1.76 -6.24
N THR A 122 1.88 -1.72 -5.28
CA THR A 122 1.67 -2.80 -4.31
C THR A 122 1.19 -4.09 -4.96
N LEU A 123 1.44 -5.23 -4.31
CA LEU A 123 1.01 -6.56 -4.77
C LEU A 123 -0.50 -6.61 -5.05
N SER A 124 -1.32 -6.10 -4.14
CA SER A 124 -2.78 -6.09 -4.30
C SER A 124 -3.25 -5.27 -5.49
N GLU A 125 -2.63 -4.11 -5.72
CA GLU A 125 -3.05 -3.18 -6.77
C GLU A 125 -2.56 -3.63 -8.15
N GLN A 126 -1.35 -4.17 -8.24
CA GLN A 126 -0.86 -4.84 -9.44
C GLN A 126 -1.69 -6.09 -9.76
N LEU A 127 -2.02 -6.91 -8.76
CA LEU A 127 -2.90 -8.07 -8.94
C LEU A 127 -4.30 -7.67 -9.45
N ALA A 128 -4.87 -6.58 -8.93
CA ALA A 128 -6.15 -6.05 -9.43
C ALA A 128 -6.07 -5.61 -10.90
N ARG A 129 -4.97 -4.95 -11.32
CA ARG A 129 -4.75 -4.59 -12.74
C ARG A 129 -4.61 -5.82 -13.62
N GLU A 130 -3.86 -6.81 -13.18
CA GLU A 130 -3.61 -8.02 -13.96
C GLU A 130 -4.89 -8.86 -14.12
N LEU A 131 -5.69 -9.01 -13.05
CA LEU A 131 -7.01 -9.68 -13.12
C LEU A 131 -7.95 -8.96 -14.08
N GLU A 132 -7.96 -7.63 -14.06
CA GLU A 132 -8.73 -6.81 -15.01
C GLU A 132 -8.31 -7.07 -16.46
N GLY A 133 -7.00 -7.12 -16.74
CA GLY A 133 -6.47 -7.52 -18.03
C GLY A 133 -6.86 -8.94 -18.47
N GLN A 134 -7.17 -9.81 -17.51
CA GLN A 134 -7.69 -11.17 -17.73
C GLN A 134 -9.23 -11.24 -17.79
N GLY A 135 -9.92 -10.10 -17.87
CA GLY A 135 -11.38 -10.05 -18.01
C GLY A 135 -12.14 -10.11 -16.69
N TRP A 136 -11.50 -9.78 -15.57
CA TRP A 136 -12.14 -9.58 -14.27
C TRP A 136 -12.19 -8.10 -13.89
N PRO A 137 -13.23 -7.34 -14.31
CA PRO A 137 -13.32 -5.90 -14.04
C PRO A 137 -13.26 -5.58 -12.54
N ARG A 138 -12.71 -4.42 -12.17
CA ARG A 138 -12.58 -3.98 -10.76
C ARG A 138 -13.91 -3.73 -10.04
N GLU A 139 -14.99 -3.67 -10.80
CA GLU A 139 -16.37 -3.59 -10.34
C GLU A 139 -16.92 -4.97 -9.96
N SER A 140 -16.28 -6.05 -10.45
CA SER A 140 -16.65 -7.43 -10.15
C SER A 140 -15.74 -8.10 -9.10
N VAL A 141 -14.47 -7.68 -9.04
CA VAL A 141 -13.47 -8.22 -8.10
C VAL A 141 -12.84 -7.10 -7.27
N LEU A 142 -12.94 -7.23 -5.95
CA LEU A 142 -12.26 -6.37 -4.99
C LEU A 142 -11.00 -7.08 -4.48
N VAL A 143 -9.82 -6.54 -4.79
CA VAL A 143 -8.54 -7.02 -4.22
C VAL A 143 -8.12 -6.07 -3.10
N SER A 144 -8.02 -6.58 -1.88
CA SER A 144 -7.69 -5.79 -0.68
C SER A 144 -6.34 -6.20 -0.09
N ASN A 145 -5.56 -5.20 0.31
CA ASN A 145 -4.31 -5.38 1.01
C ASN A 145 -4.54 -5.51 2.51
N TYR A 146 -4.07 -6.58 3.11
CA TYR A 146 -4.06 -6.84 4.55
C TYR A 146 -2.64 -7.10 5.06
N GLY A 147 -1.63 -6.61 4.34
CA GLY A 147 -0.25 -6.66 4.81
C GLY A 147 -0.06 -5.73 6.00
N VAL A 148 0.68 -6.18 7.02
CA VAL A 148 1.08 -5.34 8.14
C VAL A 148 2.59 -5.49 8.36
N PRO A 149 3.37 -4.39 8.29
CA PRO A 149 4.81 -4.46 8.44
C PRO A 149 5.23 -5.17 9.73
N GLY A 150 6.11 -6.14 9.58
CA GLY A 150 6.67 -6.87 10.70
C GLY A 150 5.83 -8.01 11.27
N TYR A 151 4.67 -8.32 10.69
CA TYR A 151 3.89 -9.47 11.16
C TYR A 151 4.63 -10.79 10.92
N SER A 152 4.64 -11.65 11.93
CA SER A 152 4.98 -13.07 11.78
C SER A 152 3.77 -13.87 11.27
N SER A 153 3.98 -15.13 10.89
CA SER A 153 2.91 -16.05 10.50
C SER A 153 1.86 -16.26 11.60
N ALA A 154 2.21 -16.10 12.88
CA ALA A 154 1.23 -16.18 13.97
C ALA A 154 0.28 -14.98 13.96
N GLN A 155 0.81 -13.77 13.77
CA GLN A 155 0.01 -12.55 13.67
C GLN A 155 -0.84 -12.54 12.40
N ILE A 156 -0.30 -13.04 11.28
CA ILE A 156 -1.05 -13.23 10.03
C ILE A 156 -2.22 -14.20 10.25
N ALA A 157 -2.00 -15.32 10.95
CA ALA A 157 -3.08 -16.27 11.26
C ALA A 157 -4.21 -15.63 12.08
N TRP A 158 -3.89 -14.80 13.08
CA TRP A 158 -4.92 -14.09 13.85
C TRP A 158 -5.64 -13.02 13.03
N LEU A 159 -4.93 -12.30 12.16
CA LEU A 159 -5.55 -11.36 11.21
C LEU A 159 -6.46 -12.09 10.22
N LEU A 160 -6.07 -13.28 9.75
CA LEU A 160 -6.88 -14.09 8.84
C LEU A 160 -8.25 -14.41 9.44
N GLU A 161 -8.32 -14.75 10.73
CA GLU A 161 -9.60 -15.01 11.39
C GLU A 161 -10.54 -13.80 11.34
N ASP A 162 -10.02 -12.59 11.60
CA ASP A 162 -10.79 -11.35 11.51
C ASP A 162 -11.25 -11.09 10.07
N VAL A 163 -10.37 -11.35 9.10
CA VAL A 163 -10.63 -11.16 7.67
C VAL A 163 -11.67 -12.14 7.14
N LEU A 164 -11.56 -13.42 7.47
CA LEU A 164 -12.55 -14.45 7.10
C LEU A 164 -13.93 -14.11 7.67
N THR A 165 -13.97 -13.63 8.92
CA THR A 165 -15.22 -13.27 9.59
C THR A 165 -15.87 -12.03 9.00
N ARG A 166 -15.09 -10.95 8.86
CA ARG A 166 -15.60 -9.62 8.47
C ARG A 166 -15.69 -9.48 6.96
N ALA A 167 -14.61 -9.78 6.24
CA ALA A 167 -14.51 -9.61 4.79
C ALA A 167 -15.07 -10.74 3.96
N ARG A 168 -15.13 -11.96 4.51
CA ARG A 168 -15.63 -13.14 3.80
C ARG A 168 -15.06 -13.21 2.38
N PRO A 169 -13.72 -13.25 2.23
CA PRO A 169 -13.10 -13.31 0.93
C PRO A 169 -13.46 -14.62 0.22
N ASP A 170 -13.50 -14.59 -1.12
CA ASP A 170 -13.63 -15.77 -1.97
C ASP A 170 -12.27 -16.44 -2.20
N VAL A 171 -11.22 -15.63 -2.26
CA VAL A 171 -9.83 -16.06 -2.43
C VAL A 171 -8.95 -15.33 -1.43
N VAL A 172 -8.02 -16.05 -0.82
CA VAL A 172 -7.02 -15.50 0.10
C VAL A 172 -5.64 -15.81 -0.46
N VAL A 173 -4.89 -14.75 -0.79
CA VAL A 173 -3.46 -14.85 -1.13
C VAL A 173 -2.67 -14.69 0.17
N LEU A 174 -2.00 -15.76 0.59
CA LEU A 174 -1.14 -15.77 1.76
C LEU A 174 0.31 -15.64 1.32
N TYR A 175 0.98 -14.58 1.78
CA TYR A 175 2.41 -14.40 1.68
C TYR A 175 3.03 -14.40 3.10
N PRO A 176 3.05 -15.57 3.78
CA PRO A 176 3.57 -15.72 5.13
C PRO A 176 5.07 -15.99 5.14
N ALA A 177 5.66 -16.00 6.34
CA ALA A 177 7.05 -16.38 6.58
C ALA A 177 8.08 -15.67 5.67
N ALA A 178 7.78 -14.45 5.21
CA ALA A 178 8.68 -13.75 4.29
C ALA A 178 9.97 -13.36 5.01
N TRP A 179 9.89 -12.69 6.16
CA TRP A 179 11.10 -12.29 6.89
C TRP A 179 11.02 -12.48 8.40
N ASN A 180 9.82 -12.25 8.94
CA ASN A 180 9.65 -11.98 10.37
C ASN A 180 9.61 -13.24 11.25
N ASP A 181 9.37 -14.43 10.68
CA ASP A 181 9.36 -15.68 11.44
C ASP A 181 10.76 -16.04 11.95
N GLY A 182 11.77 -15.89 11.08
CA GLY A 182 13.18 -16.11 11.39
C GLY A 182 13.90 -14.93 12.05
N ALA A 183 13.21 -13.80 12.25
CA ALA A 183 13.74 -12.66 12.99
C ALA A 183 13.94 -13.02 14.48
N PRO A 184 14.87 -12.37 15.20
CA PRO A 184 15.11 -12.68 16.60
C PRO A 184 13.90 -12.30 17.46
N ALA A 185 13.53 -13.18 18.39
CA ALA A 185 12.60 -12.83 19.43
C ALA A 185 13.23 -11.80 20.38
N HIS A 186 12.42 -10.88 20.91
CA HIS A 186 12.91 -9.86 21.85
C HIS A 186 13.06 -10.37 23.29
N ALA A 187 12.24 -11.34 23.68
CA ALA A 187 12.31 -11.95 25.01
C ALA A 187 11.78 -13.40 24.95
N VAL A 188 10.61 -13.57 24.35
CA VAL A 188 9.98 -14.86 24.06
C VAL A 188 9.43 -14.84 22.63
N ASN A 189 9.20 -16.03 22.06
CA ASN A 189 8.59 -16.15 20.74
C ASN A 189 7.14 -15.63 20.72
N ASP A 190 6.61 -15.36 19.52
CA ASP A 190 5.31 -14.70 19.37
C ASP A 190 4.14 -15.52 19.96
N LEU A 191 4.20 -16.85 19.89
CA LEU A 191 3.16 -17.72 20.46
C LEU A 191 3.16 -17.69 21.99
N GLU A 192 4.33 -17.69 22.61
CA GLU A 192 4.49 -17.58 24.05
C GLU A 192 4.10 -16.17 24.55
N LEU A 193 4.45 -15.13 23.79
CA LEU A 193 4.01 -13.76 24.07
C LEU A 193 2.48 -13.67 24.06
N ALA A 194 1.82 -14.24 23.05
CA ALA A 194 0.37 -14.25 22.95
C ALA A 194 -0.29 -15.03 24.10
N ARG A 195 0.26 -16.19 24.51
CA ARG A 195 -0.22 -16.93 25.68
C ARG A 195 -0.10 -16.11 26.97
N THR A 196 1.04 -15.43 27.15
CA THR A 196 1.30 -14.58 28.32
C THR A 196 0.35 -13.39 28.36
N GLN A 197 0.06 -12.78 27.21
CA GLN A 197 -0.91 -11.70 27.09
C GLN A 197 -2.35 -12.19 27.28
N ALA A 198 -2.72 -13.37 26.77
CA ALA A 198 -4.05 -13.94 27.00
C ALA A 198 -4.28 -14.25 28.49
N ALA A 199 -3.28 -14.82 29.16
CA ALA A 199 -3.31 -15.03 30.62
C ALA A 199 -3.39 -13.70 31.40
N ALA A 200 -2.84 -12.61 30.84
CA ALA A 200 -2.95 -11.26 31.40
C ALA A 200 -4.36 -10.68 31.39
N ARG A 201 -5.22 -11.13 30.47
CA ARG A 201 -6.58 -10.59 30.27
C ARG A 201 -7.62 -11.24 31.17
N LEU A 202 -7.27 -12.28 31.92
CA LEU A 202 -8.15 -12.80 32.95
C LEU A 202 -8.43 -11.67 33.96
N PRO A 203 -9.69 -11.48 34.41
CA PRO A 203 -10.06 -10.41 35.33
C PRO A 203 -9.07 -10.36 36.51
N SER A 204 -8.52 -9.19 36.80
CA SER A 204 -7.42 -9.02 37.77
C SER A 204 -7.74 -9.50 39.19
N TRP A 205 -9.01 -9.75 39.51
CA TRP A 205 -9.44 -10.36 40.78
C TRP A 205 -9.23 -11.89 40.85
N LEU A 206 -9.06 -12.57 39.71
CA LEU A 206 -8.60 -13.97 39.61
C LEU A 206 -7.17 -14.08 39.05
N GLY A 207 -6.72 -13.05 38.35
CA GLY A 207 -5.39 -12.98 37.75
C GLY A 207 -4.32 -12.79 38.82
N ASP A 208 -3.70 -13.90 39.17
CA ASP A 208 -2.55 -14.18 40.04
C ASP A 208 -1.34 -13.21 40.00
N ARG A 209 -1.42 -12.00 39.46
CA ARG A 209 -0.25 -11.10 39.33
C ARG A 209 0.17 -10.44 40.63
N GLY A 210 -0.78 -10.09 41.50
CA GLY A 210 -0.47 -9.61 42.84
C GLY A 210 0.12 -10.72 43.70
N LEU A 211 -0.54 -11.89 43.74
CA LEU A 211 -0.12 -13.03 44.55
C LEU A 211 1.12 -13.76 44.01
N VAL A 212 1.31 -13.90 42.70
CA VAL A 212 2.52 -14.51 42.13
C VAL A 212 3.71 -13.55 42.21
N ARG A 213 3.54 -12.23 41.99
CA ARG A 213 4.64 -11.29 42.23
C ARG A 213 5.00 -11.22 43.71
N LEU A 214 4.00 -11.20 44.60
CA LEU A 214 4.23 -11.27 46.03
C LEU A 214 4.88 -12.61 46.41
N ALA A 215 4.43 -13.74 45.87
CA ALA A 215 5.01 -15.05 46.18
C ALA A 215 6.43 -15.24 45.61
N ARG A 216 6.76 -14.64 44.46
CA ARG A 216 8.13 -14.60 43.92
C ARG A 216 9.02 -13.67 44.76
N SER A 217 8.51 -12.49 45.10
CA SER A 217 9.19 -11.54 45.98
C SER A 217 9.45 -12.13 47.38
N LEU A 218 8.48 -12.85 47.96
CA LEU A 218 8.60 -13.53 49.24
C LEU A 218 9.53 -14.75 49.19
N ARG A 219 9.71 -15.38 48.02
CA ARG A 219 10.69 -16.46 47.81
C ARG A 219 12.13 -15.96 47.66
N GLY A 220 12.34 -14.64 47.66
CA GLY A 220 13.66 -14.07 47.36
C GLY A 220 14.10 -14.34 45.92
N GLU A 221 13.18 -14.75 45.04
CA GLU A 221 13.40 -14.70 43.60
C GLU A 221 13.37 -13.22 43.24
N SER A 222 14.53 -12.57 43.34
CA SER A 222 14.74 -11.30 42.67
C SER A 222 14.29 -11.50 41.24
N VAL A 223 13.22 -10.81 40.85
CA VAL A 223 12.94 -10.57 39.44
C VAL A 223 14.15 -9.77 38.99
N GLY A 224 15.18 -10.48 38.55
CA GLY A 224 16.43 -9.88 38.15
C GLY A 224 16.06 -8.81 37.16
N THR A 225 16.36 -7.56 37.49
CA THR A 225 16.50 -6.51 36.50
C THR A 225 17.77 -6.79 35.71
N GLU A 226 17.95 -8.02 35.21
CA GLU A 226 18.83 -8.25 34.09
C GLU A 226 18.28 -7.32 33.02
N GLU A 227 19.03 -6.24 32.78
CA GLU A 227 18.68 -5.27 31.77
C GLU A 227 18.41 -6.07 30.51
N ALA A 228 17.18 -5.98 30.00
CA ALA A 228 16.82 -6.64 28.76
C ALA A 228 17.91 -6.28 27.75
N PRO A 229 18.53 -7.28 27.09
CA PRO A 229 19.68 -7.02 26.24
C PRO A 229 19.34 -5.90 25.26
N ASP A 230 20.28 -4.96 25.12
CA ASP A 230 20.10 -3.83 24.22
C ASP A 230 19.71 -4.33 22.82
N ALA A 231 18.83 -3.60 22.13
CA ALA A 231 18.34 -3.97 20.80
C ALA A 231 19.51 -4.25 19.82
N LYS A 232 20.60 -3.51 19.97
CA LYS A 232 21.84 -3.71 19.22
C LYS A 232 22.49 -5.07 19.51
N ALA A 233 22.46 -5.55 20.75
CA ALA A 233 22.99 -6.86 21.11
C ALA A 233 22.14 -8.00 20.50
N ILE A 234 20.81 -7.85 20.52
CA ILE A 234 19.88 -8.80 19.87
C ILE A 234 20.15 -8.85 18.36
N GLU A 235 20.26 -7.69 17.71
CA GLU A 235 20.57 -7.59 16.28
C GLU A 235 21.93 -8.20 15.96
N GLN A 236 22.99 -7.84 16.69
CA GLN A 236 24.33 -8.39 16.47
C GLN A 236 24.38 -9.91 16.63
N ALA A 237 23.70 -10.45 17.64
CA ALA A 237 23.62 -11.88 17.86
C ALA A 237 22.88 -12.60 16.73
N TRP A 238 21.78 -12.00 16.23
CA TRP A 238 21.06 -12.51 15.06
C TRP A 238 21.91 -12.48 13.79
N LEU A 239 22.62 -11.37 13.53
CA LEU A 239 23.57 -11.26 12.43
C LEU A 239 24.71 -12.29 12.51
N ALA A 240 25.04 -12.74 13.72
CA ALA A 240 25.99 -13.82 13.99
C ALA A 240 25.35 -15.23 13.96
N GLY A 241 24.10 -15.36 13.52
CA GLY A 241 23.36 -16.63 13.42
C GLY A 241 22.96 -17.23 14.77
N ARG A 242 23.00 -16.45 15.85
CA ARG A 242 22.74 -16.90 17.23
C ARG A 242 21.74 -15.95 17.91
N PRO A 243 20.45 -15.95 17.53
CA PRO A 243 19.48 -15.05 18.13
C PRO A 243 19.34 -15.34 19.63
N LEU A 244 19.58 -14.33 20.48
CA LEU A 244 19.71 -14.49 21.94
C LEU A 244 18.50 -15.18 22.60
N HIS A 245 17.30 -14.91 22.10
CA HIS A 245 16.04 -15.45 22.63
C HIS A 245 15.37 -16.42 21.66
N GLY A 246 16.13 -16.99 20.71
CA GLY A 246 15.57 -17.77 19.61
C GLY A 246 14.90 -16.89 18.55
N THR A 247 14.22 -17.52 17.60
CA THR A 247 13.46 -16.81 16.56
C THR A 247 12.05 -16.48 17.03
N ARG A 248 11.38 -15.59 16.32
CA ARG A 248 9.97 -15.26 16.60
C ARG A 248 9.04 -16.45 16.41
N LEU A 249 9.36 -17.34 15.47
CA LEU A 249 8.70 -18.64 15.29
C LEU A 249 9.71 -19.74 14.91
N GLU A 250 9.54 -20.90 15.53
CA GLU A 250 10.27 -22.12 15.16
C GLU A 250 9.70 -22.75 13.87
N PRO A 251 10.49 -23.51 13.07
CA PRO A 251 10.03 -24.09 11.80
C PRO A 251 8.72 -24.89 11.92
N ALA A 252 8.63 -25.71 12.97
CA ALA A 252 7.48 -26.55 13.23
C ALA A 252 6.23 -25.72 13.59
N GLN A 253 6.42 -24.59 14.28
CA GLN A 253 5.34 -23.66 14.62
C GLN A 253 4.83 -22.96 13.35
N THR A 254 5.73 -22.45 12.51
CA THR A 254 5.38 -21.86 11.20
C THR A 254 4.61 -22.86 10.36
N ARG A 255 5.09 -24.11 10.23
CA ARG A 255 4.38 -25.17 9.48
C ARG A 255 2.97 -25.43 10.00
N ALA A 256 2.82 -25.58 11.32
CA ALA A 256 1.53 -25.82 11.94
C ALA A 256 0.55 -24.65 11.73
N LEU A 257 1.03 -23.40 11.83
CA LEU A 257 0.25 -22.20 11.56
C LEU A 257 -0.20 -22.11 10.10
N LEU A 258 0.67 -22.45 9.14
CA LEU A 258 0.34 -22.51 7.72
C LEU A 258 -0.80 -23.50 7.46
N GLY A 259 -0.68 -24.72 7.96
CA GLY A 259 -1.74 -25.73 7.86
C GLY A 259 -3.07 -25.26 8.47
N ALA A 260 -3.02 -24.61 9.64
CA ALA A 260 -4.19 -24.05 10.29
C ALA A 260 -4.84 -22.92 9.48
N MET A 261 -4.05 -22.03 8.87
CA MET A 261 -4.56 -20.97 7.99
C MET A 261 -5.25 -21.54 6.75
N PHE A 262 -4.66 -22.55 6.09
CA PHE A 262 -5.27 -23.20 4.94
C PHE A 262 -6.59 -23.90 5.30
N ALA A 263 -6.61 -24.61 6.43
CA ALA A 263 -7.83 -25.23 6.94
C ALA A 263 -8.91 -24.19 7.28
N ALA A 264 -8.53 -23.05 7.87
CA ALA A 264 -9.46 -21.96 8.18
C ALA A 264 -10.08 -21.35 6.93
N CYS A 265 -9.29 -21.10 5.87
CA CYS A 265 -9.82 -20.63 4.58
C CYS A 265 -10.86 -21.60 4.01
N ARG A 266 -10.52 -22.89 3.92
CA ARG A 266 -11.44 -23.92 3.41
C ARG A 266 -12.72 -24.04 4.25
N GLY A 267 -12.58 -24.01 5.57
CA GLY A 267 -13.71 -24.01 6.51
C GLY A 267 -14.64 -22.80 6.34
N ALA A 268 -14.12 -21.70 5.79
CA ALA A 268 -14.86 -20.49 5.47
C ALA A 268 -15.32 -20.42 3.99
N ASP A 269 -15.26 -21.53 3.23
CA ASP A 269 -15.61 -21.58 1.79
C ASP A 269 -14.73 -20.62 0.94
N CYS A 270 -13.51 -20.37 1.40
CA CYS A 270 -12.53 -19.47 0.78
C CYS A 270 -11.35 -20.27 0.22
N GLU A 271 -10.89 -19.93 -0.98
CA GLU A 271 -9.77 -20.61 -1.64
C GLU A 271 -8.43 -19.99 -1.21
N PRO A 272 -7.55 -20.70 -0.49
CA PRO A 272 -6.22 -20.21 -0.19
C PRO A 272 -5.27 -20.39 -1.39
N ILE A 273 -4.40 -19.41 -1.63
CA ILE A 273 -3.24 -19.50 -2.52
C ILE A 273 -2.02 -19.05 -1.71
N ALA A 274 -1.00 -19.89 -1.64
CA ALA A 274 0.24 -19.59 -0.94
C ALA A 274 1.28 -18.96 -1.87
N VAL A 275 2.09 -18.04 -1.33
CA VAL A 275 3.29 -17.50 -1.97
C VAL A 275 4.49 -17.89 -1.14
N ALA A 276 5.39 -18.70 -1.71
CA ALA A 276 6.65 -19.00 -1.06
C ALA A 276 7.63 -17.82 -1.26
N PRO A 277 8.18 -17.23 -0.18
CA PRO A 277 9.02 -16.05 -0.24
C PRO A 277 10.28 -16.21 -1.08
N ALA A 278 10.76 -15.07 -1.59
CA ALA A 278 12.05 -14.94 -2.23
C ALA A 278 12.82 -13.75 -1.67
N HIS A 279 14.14 -13.87 -1.68
CA HIS A 279 15.07 -12.86 -1.18
C HIS A 279 16.26 -12.73 -2.12
N PRO A 280 16.99 -11.59 -2.10
CA PRO A 280 18.27 -11.46 -2.77
C PRO A 280 19.26 -12.56 -2.35
N PRO A 281 20.16 -13.01 -3.24
CA PRO A 281 21.19 -14.00 -2.90
C PRO A 281 22.01 -13.63 -1.66
N SER A 282 22.40 -12.35 -1.53
CA SER A 282 23.14 -11.82 -0.37
C SER A 282 22.36 -11.99 0.95
N THR A 283 21.04 -11.85 0.91
CA THR A 283 20.17 -12.09 2.07
C THR A 283 20.10 -13.58 2.40
N LEU A 284 19.98 -14.45 1.40
CA LEU A 284 19.95 -15.90 1.60
C LEU A 284 21.28 -16.46 2.15
N GLU A 285 22.41 -15.83 1.80
CA GLU A 285 23.72 -16.17 2.34
C GLU A 285 23.86 -15.74 3.80
N ARG A 286 23.42 -14.52 4.12
CA ARG A 286 23.52 -13.93 5.46
C ARG A 286 22.49 -14.51 6.45
N PHE A 287 21.31 -14.86 5.96
CA PHE A 287 20.17 -15.32 6.75
C PHE A 287 19.63 -16.64 6.19
N PRO A 288 20.34 -17.77 6.38
CA PRO A 288 20.01 -19.05 5.75
C PRO A 288 18.60 -19.55 6.08
N ARG A 289 18.06 -19.16 7.24
CA ARG A 289 16.70 -19.49 7.65
C ARG A 289 15.63 -19.06 6.64
N THR A 290 15.82 -17.93 5.96
CA THR A 290 14.85 -17.46 4.94
C THR A 290 14.69 -18.43 3.77
N ARG A 291 15.72 -19.24 3.45
CA ARG A 291 15.64 -20.30 2.45
C ARG A 291 14.74 -21.44 2.93
N GLU A 292 14.87 -21.80 4.21
CA GLU A 292 14.08 -22.84 4.85
C GLU A 292 12.61 -22.42 4.95
N ASP A 293 12.32 -21.18 5.31
CA ASP A 293 10.95 -20.67 5.42
C ASP A 293 10.19 -20.77 4.08
N ALA A 294 10.84 -20.43 2.95
CA ALA A 294 10.25 -20.64 1.63
C ALA A 294 9.95 -22.12 1.33
N ALA A 295 10.86 -23.02 1.70
CA ALA A 295 10.64 -24.47 1.53
C ALA A 295 9.53 -25.00 2.46
N LEU A 296 9.40 -24.45 3.67
CA LEU A 296 8.33 -24.77 4.62
C LEU A 296 6.96 -24.36 4.07
N VAL A 297 6.84 -23.17 3.47
CA VAL A 297 5.59 -22.71 2.84
C VAL A 297 5.16 -23.67 1.72
N GLN A 298 6.09 -24.06 0.84
CA GLN A 298 5.80 -25.02 -0.22
C GLN A 298 5.38 -26.38 0.30
N ALA A 299 6.12 -26.91 1.29
CA ALA A 299 5.85 -28.22 1.84
C ALA A 299 4.48 -28.25 2.56
N ALA A 300 4.15 -27.20 3.32
CA ALA A 300 2.85 -27.06 3.95
C ALA A 300 1.71 -26.92 2.93
N ALA A 301 1.93 -26.15 1.85
CA ALA A 301 0.94 -26.00 0.78
C ALA A 301 0.71 -27.33 0.06
N LEU A 302 1.78 -28.06 -0.28
CA LEU A 302 1.69 -29.39 -0.90
C LEU A 302 0.94 -30.39 0.00
N GLU A 303 1.25 -30.45 1.30
CA GLU A 303 0.54 -31.31 2.25
C GLU A 303 -0.95 -30.99 2.37
N ALA A 304 -1.30 -29.70 2.26
CA ALA A 304 -2.67 -29.25 2.33
C ALA A 304 -3.40 -29.29 0.97
N ASP A 305 -2.74 -29.66 -0.13
CA ASP A 305 -3.25 -29.55 -1.51
C ASP A 305 -3.67 -28.11 -1.87
N VAL A 306 -2.83 -27.15 -1.51
CA VAL A 306 -3.01 -25.71 -1.74
C VAL A 306 -2.08 -25.26 -2.86
N VAL A 307 -2.60 -24.47 -3.80
CA VAL A 307 -1.80 -23.87 -4.87
C VAL A 307 -0.72 -22.99 -4.25
N CYS A 308 0.53 -23.23 -4.63
CA CYS A 308 1.68 -22.45 -4.17
C CYS A 308 2.42 -21.82 -5.36
N VAL A 309 2.57 -20.49 -5.33
CA VAL A 309 3.44 -19.75 -6.26
C VAL A 309 4.82 -19.61 -5.61
N ASP A 310 5.83 -20.21 -6.22
CA ASP A 310 7.23 -20.08 -5.76
C ASP A 310 7.83 -18.77 -6.29
N ALA A 311 8.04 -17.78 -5.42
CA ALA A 311 8.64 -16.51 -5.82
C ALA A 311 10.14 -16.63 -6.13
N ARG A 312 10.83 -17.68 -5.65
CA ARG A 312 12.29 -17.81 -5.77
C ARG A 312 12.77 -17.83 -7.21
N PRO A 313 12.28 -18.71 -8.11
CA PRO A 313 12.70 -18.67 -9.52
C PRO A 313 12.26 -17.39 -10.24
N LEU A 314 11.18 -16.74 -9.83
CA LEU A 314 10.68 -15.51 -10.46
C LEU A 314 11.60 -14.32 -10.19
N LEU A 315 12.17 -14.28 -8.97
CA LEU A 315 13.07 -13.23 -8.52
C LEU A 315 14.55 -13.63 -8.60
N ALA A 316 14.86 -14.88 -8.98
CA ALA A 316 16.19 -15.36 -9.36
C ALA A 316 16.44 -15.09 -10.86
N GLY A 317 16.54 -13.81 -11.25
CA GLY A 317 16.81 -13.44 -12.65
C GLY A 317 18.31 -13.33 -12.96
N PRO A 318 18.79 -13.77 -14.15
CA PRO A 318 20.15 -13.52 -14.64
C PRO A 318 20.36 -12.08 -15.20
N ALA A 319 19.51 -11.11 -14.85
CA ALA A 319 19.48 -9.76 -15.42
C ALA A 319 20.17 -8.74 -14.49
N PRO A 320 20.75 -7.64 -15.03
CA PRO A 320 21.83 -6.91 -14.38
C PRO A 320 21.29 -6.21 -13.13
N GLU A 321 22.02 -6.39 -12.03
CA GLU A 321 21.75 -5.80 -10.71
C GLU A 321 20.55 -6.42 -9.97
N PRO A 322 20.77 -7.39 -9.05
CA PRO A 322 19.79 -7.82 -8.04
C PRO A 322 19.06 -6.66 -7.34
N GLY A 323 19.67 -5.48 -7.26
CA GLY A 323 19.05 -4.23 -6.78
C GLY A 323 17.88 -3.70 -7.63
N ARG A 324 17.57 -4.29 -8.80
CA ARG A 324 16.37 -3.91 -9.58
C ARG A 324 15.11 -4.65 -9.17
N LEU A 325 15.21 -5.85 -8.59
CA LEU A 325 14.05 -6.67 -8.20
C LEU A 325 13.68 -6.53 -6.72
N PHE A 326 14.57 -5.96 -5.92
CA PHE A 326 14.37 -5.66 -4.51
C PHE A 326 14.79 -4.23 -4.21
N LEU A 327 14.04 -3.55 -3.35
CA LEU A 327 14.37 -2.21 -2.85
C LEU A 327 15.48 -2.27 -1.80
N ASP A 328 15.55 -3.37 -1.05
CA ASP A 328 16.53 -3.63 0.00
C ASP A 328 16.79 -5.14 0.14
N ALA A 329 17.22 -5.59 1.32
CA ALA A 329 17.52 -6.99 1.59
C ALA A 329 16.26 -7.91 1.59
N VAL A 330 15.05 -7.36 1.57
CA VAL A 330 13.81 -8.11 1.82
C VAL A 330 12.69 -7.72 0.84
N HIS A 331 12.45 -6.43 0.66
CA HIS A 331 11.25 -5.93 0.01
C HIS A 331 11.39 -5.95 -1.52
N PRO A 332 10.48 -6.63 -2.25
CA PRO A 332 10.47 -6.58 -3.70
C PRO A 332 10.22 -5.15 -4.21
N SER A 333 10.91 -4.79 -5.29
CA SER A 333 10.66 -3.54 -6.04
C SER A 333 9.39 -3.66 -6.89
N GLU A 334 8.96 -2.57 -7.54
CA GLU A 334 7.84 -2.62 -8.50
C GLU A 334 8.05 -3.70 -9.58
N PRO A 335 9.20 -3.77 -10.29
CA PRO A 335 9.49 -4.88 -11.22
C PRO A 335 9.45 -6.27 -10.58
N GLY A 336 9.88 -6.40 -9.32
CA GLY A 336 9.80 -7.66 -8.57
C GLY A 336 8.34 -8.08 -8.31
N ILE A 337 7.51 -7.15 -7.86
CA ILE A 337 6.07 -7.38 -7.67
C ILE A 337 5.40 -7.72 -9.00
N ALA A 338 5.72 -7.05 -10.09
CA ALA A 338 5.14 -7.33 -11.41
C ALA A 338 5.39 -8.77 -11.86
N ARG A 339 6.62 -9.29 -11.66
CA ARG A 339 6.93 -10.70 -11.96
C ARG A 339 6.15 -11.68 -11.09
N LEU A 340 6.05 -11.38 -9.79
CA LEU A 340 5.28 -12.21 -8.86
C LEU A 340 3.79 -12.22 -9.24
N VAL A 341 3.23 -11.07 -9.58
CA VAL A 341 1.83 -10.92 -10.00
C VAL A 341 1.55 -11.66 -11.31
N GLY A 342 2.46 -11.61 -12.28
CA GLY A 342 2.31 -12.37 -13.54
C GLY A 342 2.17 -13.88 -13.32
N ALA A 343 2.81 -14.44 -12.29
CA ALA A 343 2.64 -15.84 -11.90
C ALA A 343 1.39 -16.09 -11.03
N LEU A 344 1.03 -15.12 -10.19
CA LEU A 344 -0.06 -15.22 -9.22
C LEU A 344 -1.44 -15.02 -9.84
N ALA A 345 -1.61 -14.05 -10.74
CA ALA A 345 -2.91 -13.65 -11.26
C ALA A 345 -3.64 -14.78 -12.00
N PRO A 346 -2.99 -15.62 -12.84
CA PRO A 346 -3.67 -16.78 -13.44
C PRO A 346 -4.20 -17.77 -12.39
N GLN A 347 -3.52 -17.92 -11.24
CA GLN A 347 -3.97 -18.79 -10.16
C GLN A 347 -5.21 -18.23 -9.49
N VAL A 348 -5.20 -16.93 -9.18
CA VAL A 348 -6.34 -16.21 -8.59
C VAL A 348 -7.53 -16.21 -9.55
N ALA A 349 -7.32 -15.96 -10.84
CA ALA A 349 -8.38 -16.00 -11.85
C ALA A 349 -9.07 -17.38 -11.91
N ARG A 350 -8.29 -18.48 -11.87
CA ARG A 350 -8.86 -19.84 -11.81
C ARG A 350 -9.69 -20.06 -10.56
N ALA A 351 -9.16 -19.69 -9.38
CA ALA A 351 -9.90 -19.77 -8.13
C ALA A 351 -11.21 -18.96 -8.16
N LEU A 352 -11.20 -17.78 -8.78
CA LEU A 352 -12.41 -16.95 -8.96
C LEU A 352 -13.45 -17.62 -9.86
N VAL A 353 -13.05 -18.30 -10.96
CA VAL A 353 -13.98 -19.08 -11.79
C VAL A 353 -14.67 -20.15 -10.97
N GLU A 354 -13.91 -20.91 -10.17
CA GLU A 354 -14.45 -21.96 -9.32
C GLU A 354 -15.40 -21.39 -8.25
N GLN A 355 -15.04 -20.26 -7.64
CA GLN A 355 -15.91 -19.60 -6.66
C GLN A 355 -17.20 -19.09 -7.27
N VAL A 356 -17.16 -18.55 -8.49
CA VAL A 356 -18.38 -18.19 -9.24
C VAL A 356 -19.26 -19.41 -9.47
N ALA A 357 -18.68 -20.55 -9.86
CA ALA A 357 -19.43 -21.79 -10.04
C ALA A 357 -20.06 -22.28 -8.72
N ARG A 358 -19.32 -22.26 -7.60
CA ARG A 358 -19.81 -22.61 -6.26
C ARG A 358 -20.95 -21.70 -5.81
N ARG A 359 -20.84 -20.38 -6.02
CA ARG A 359 -21.90 -19.41 -5.71
C ARG A 359 -23.16 -19.67 -6.54
N ARG A 360 -23.03 -19.95 -7.84
CA ARG A 360 -24.18 -20.31 -8.70
C ARG A 360 -24.87 -21.58 -8.22
N ALA A 361 -24.11 -22.63 -7.92
CA ALA A 361 -24.65 -23.89 -7.44
C ALA A 361 -25.39 -23.77 -6.09
N SER A 362 -24.95 -22.85 -5.23
CA SER A 362 -25.59 -22.57 -3.94
C SER A 362 -26.71 -21.53 -4.01
N GLY A 363 -27.05 -21.02 -5.20
CA GLY A 363 -28.05 -19.95 -5.37
C GLY A 363 -27.63 -18.59 -4.81
N ARG A 364 -26.36 -18.42 -4.43
CA ARG A 364 -25.82 -17.11 -4.03
C ARG A 364 -25.73 -16.20 -5.25
N GLN A 365 -26.05 -14.93 -5.06
CA GLN A 365 -25.92 -13.92 -6.11
C GLN A 365 -24.46 -13.85 -6.56
N VAL A 366 -24.24 -14.12 -7.85
CA VAL A 366 -22.98 -13.84 -8.55
C VAL A 366 -23.13 -12.44 -9.14
N PRO A 367 -22.10 -11.58 -9.04
CA PRO A 367 -22.19 -10.27 -9.64
C PRO A 367 -22.41 -10.49 -11.14
N PRO A 368 -23.29 -9.71 -11.79
CA PRO A 368 -23.30 -9.71 -13.24
C PRO A 368 -21.88 -9.38 -13.67
N VAL A 369 -21.18 -10.34 -14.27
CA VAL A 369 -19.94 -10.05 -14.97
C VAL A 369 -20.40 -9.05 -16.04
N PRO A 370 -19.97 -7.78 -15.99
CA PRO A 370 -20.33 -6.83 -17.03
C PRO A 370 -20.02 -7.52 -18.35
N PRO A 371 -20.93 -7.52 -19.33
CA PRO A 371 -20.64 -8.14 -20.61
C PRO A 371 -19.30 -7.58 -21.08
N VAL A 372 -18.30 -8.45 -21.17
CA VAL A 372 -16.97 -8.11 -21.67
C VAL A 372 -17.21 -7.65 -23.10
N GLY A 373 -17.24 -6.33 -23.30
CA GLY A 373 -17.66 -5.74 -24.58
C GLY A 373 -18.72 -4.64 -24.54
N ALA A 374 -19.08 -4.05 -23.38
CA ALA A 374 -19.67 -2.71 -23.42
C ALA A 374 -18.65 -1.77 -24.08
N ARG A 375 -18.82 -1.53 -25.39
CA ARG A 375 -17.89 -0.76 -26.21
C ARG A 375 -18.01 0.70 -25.82
N LEU A 376 -17.09 1.15 -24.99
CA LEU A 376 -16.68 2.54 -24.97
C LEU A 376 -15.62 2.70 -26.06
N SER A 377 -15.86 3.62 -26.99
CA SER A 377 -14.83 4.07 -27.95
C SER A 377 -14.62 5.58 -27.75
N LEU A 378 -13.41 6.05 -28.03
CA LEU A 378 -13.03 7.44 -27.90
C LEU A 378 -12.28 7.88 -29.15
N GLU A 379 -12.72 8.98 -29.76
CA GLU A 379 -12.05 9.59 -30.90
C GLU A 379 -11.83 11.09 -30.66
N PRO A 380 -10.59 11.60 -30.77
CA PRO A 380 -9.34 10.87 -30.94
C PRO A 380 -8.86 10.18 -29.65
N SER A 381 -8.11 9.08 -29.77
CA SER A 381 -7.51 8.35 -28.63
C SER A 381 -6.10 8.82 -28.27
N VAL A 382 -5.48 9.69 -29.07
CA VAL A 382 -4.19 10.33 -28.74
C VAL A 382 -4.44 11.81 -28.58
N LEU A 383 -4.12 12.35 -27.40
CA LEU A 383 -4.51 13.69 -26.97
C LEU A 383 -3.29 14.47 -26.48
N PRO A 384 -3.22 15.79 -26.71
CA PRO A 384 -2.26 16.62 -25.99
C PRO A 384 -2.64 16.68 -24.49
N CYS A 385 -1.65 16.78 -23.60
CA CYS A 385 -1.91 17.06 -22.18
C CYS A 385 -2.54 18.46 -21.94
N LEU A 386 -2.51 19.34 -22.96
CA LEU A 386 -2.99 20.73 -22.94
C LEU A 386 -4.51 20.93 -22.83
N GLY A 387 -5.31 19.87 -22.89
CA GLY A 387 -6.77 20.02 -22.92
C GLY A 387 -7.30 20.36 -24.31
N ASP A 388 -8.45 21.03 -24.35
CA ASP A 388 -9.17 21.69 -25.46
C ASP A 388 -9.57 20.87 -26.70
N ARG A 389 -9.15 19.60 -26.76
CA ARG A 389 -9.58 18.72 -27.85
C ARG A 389 -11.01 18.26 -27.65
N ARG A 390 -11.84 18.49 -28.66
CA ARG A 390 -13.18 17.93 -28.75
C ARG A 390 -13.07 16.43 -29.01
N LEU A 391 -13.77 15.66 -28.19
CA LEU A 391 -13.78 14.21 -28.17
C LEU A 391 -15.18 13.73 -28.51
N ARG A 392 -15.27 12.65 -29.28
CA ARG A 392 -16.48 11.86 -29.42
C ARG A 392 -16.34 10.56 -28.64
N ILE A 393 -17.38 10.22 -27.90
CA ILE A 393 -17.46 9.02 -27.10
C ILE A 393 -18.64 8.20 -27.61
N GLU A 394 -18.35 7.03 -28.16
CA GLU A 394 -19.38 6.04 -28.43
C GLU A 394 -19.57 5.15 -27.21
N CYS A 395 -20.81 4.88 -26.85
CA CYS A 395 -21.18 4.05 -25.71
C CYS A 395 -22.50 3.31 -26.00
N ALA A 396 -22.73 2.21 -25.29
CA ALA A 396 -23.96 1.45 -25.47
C ALA A 396 -25.17 2.25 -24.95
N ALA A 397 -26.32 2.17 -25.64
CA ALA A 397 -27.50 2.98 -25.30
C ALA A 397 -28.05 2.69 -23.90
N GLU A 398 -27.85 1.48 -23.39
CA GLU A 398 -28.16 1.09 -22.02
C GLU A 398 -27.33 1.86 -20.98
N MET A 399 -26.14 2.35 -21.34
CA MET A 399 -25.27 3.12 -20.44
C MET A 399 -25.80 4.54 -20.23
N LEU A 400 -26.38 5.14 -21.28
CA LEU A 400 -26.91 6.49 -21.25
C LEU A 400 -28.35 6.48 -20.71
N GLY A 401 -28.52 6.92 -19.46
CA GLY A 401 -29.84 7.22 -18.88
C GLY A 401 -30.54 8.39 -19.61
N PRO A 402 -31.72 8.83 -19.15
CA PRO A 402 -32.37 10.02 -19.72
C PRO A 402 -31.55 11.31 -19.49
N GLU A 403 -30.76 11.35 -18.42
CA GLU A 403 -29.91 12.48 -18.03
C GLU A 403 -28.53 12.41 -18.68
N LEU A 404 -27.92 13.58 -18.91
CA LEU A 404 -26.54 13.66 -19.38
C LEU A 404 -25.60 13.05 -18.32
N PRO A 405 -24.72 12.11 -18.68
CA PRO A 405 -23.82 11.50 -17.72
C PRO A 405 -22.72 12.48 -17.31
N TRP A 406 -22.07 12.19 -16.19
CA TRP A 406 -20.79 12.78 -15.84
C TRP A 406 -19.67 11.99 -16.51
N VAL A 407 -18.73 12.68 -17.17
CA VAL A 407 -17.65 12.05 -17.90
C VAL A 407 -16.30 12.64 -17.49
N GLN A 408 -15.34 11.77 -17.19
CA GLN A 408 -13.95 12.15 -16.92
C GLN A 408 -12.98 11.41 -17.83
N LEU A 409 -11.85 12.05 -18.15
CA LEU A 409 -10.75 11.44 -18.88
C LEU A 409 -9.41 11.75 -18.21
N GLY A 410 -8.76 10.74 -17.65
CA GLY A 410 -7.49 10.89 -16.91
C GLY A 410 -7.64 11.43 -15.48
N GLY A 411 -8.88 11.66 -15.02
CA GLY A 411 -9.20 12.28 -13.74
C GLY A 411 -9.77 13.69 -13.88
N ALA A 412 -9.59 14.33 -15.04
CA ALA A 412 -10.22 15.60 -15.35
C ALA A 412 -11.62 15.45 -15.99
N PRO A 413 -12.62 16.27 -15.63
CA PRO A 413 -13.93 16.24 -16.27
C PRO A 413 -13.85 16.71 -17.74
N LEU A 414 -14.72 16.19 -18.59
CA LEU A 414 -14.95 16.78 -19.90
C LEU A 414 -15.80 18.05 -19.76
N LEU A 415 -15.40 19.10 -20.46
CA LEU A 415 -16.11 20.37 -20.58
C LEU A 415 -17.10 20.30 -21.75
N ASP A 416 -18.08 21.20 -21.76
CA ASP A 416 -19.06 21.33 -22.86
C ASP A 416 -19.73 20.00 -23.27
N LEU A 417 -19.89 19.10 -22.31
CA LEU A 417 -20.42 17.76 -22.58
C LEU A 417 -21.85 17.86 -23.12
N ALA A 418 -22.09 17.21 -24.24
CA ALA A 418 -23.38 17.17 -24.91
C ALA A 418 -23.68 15.74 -25.38
N ARG A 419 -24.97 15.39 -25.43
CA ARG A 419 -25.42 14.15 -26.06
C ARG A 419 -25.70 14.41 -27.53
N VAL A 420 -24.99 13.72 -28.41
CA VAL A 420 -25.17 13.82 -29.87
C VAL A 420 -26.23 12.84 -30.36
N SER A 421 -26.26 11.63 -29.80
CA SER A 421 -27.24 10.60 -30.14
C SER A 421 -27.56 9.69 -28.94
N ALA A 422 -28.36 8.64 -29.14
CA ALA A 422 -28.66 7.66 -28.09
C ALA A 422 -27.44 6.84 -27.63
N THR A 423 -26.35 6.86 -28.40
CA THR A 423 -25.12 6.08 -28.18
C THR A 423 -23.86 6.96 -28.25
N GLU A 424 -24.00 8.27 -28.38
CA GLU A 424 -22.87 9.17 -28.64
C GLU A 424 -22.92 10.42 -27.75
N LEU A 425 -21.79 10.70 -27.12
CA LEU A 425 -21.52 11.93 -26.40
C LEU A 425 -20.39 12.69 -27.09
N GLU A 426 -20.38 14.00 -26.91
CA GLU A 426 -19.29 14.85 -27.34
C GLU A 426 -18.91 15.80 -26.21
N GLY A 427 -17.63 16.06 -26.00
CA GLY A 427 -17.15 16.97 -24.97
C GLY A 427 -15.72 17.41 -25.23
N THR A 428 -15.27 18.45 -24.54
CA THR A 428 -13.93 19.01 -24.69
C THR A 428 -13.03 18.50 -23.56
N CYS A 429 -11.86 17.98 -23.90
CA CYS A 429 -10.95 17.46 -22.89
C CYS A 429 -10.36 18.59 -22.04
N SER A 430 -10.28 18.38 -20.74
CA SER A 430 -9.57 19.29 -19.84
C SER A 430 -8.07 18.99 -19.85
N VAL A 431 -7.29 19.98 -19.40
CA VAL A 431 -5.88 19.84 -19.02
C VAL A 431 -5.70 18.67 -18.06
N ASP A 432 -4.68 17.83 -18.27
CA ASP A 432 -4.36 16.71 -17.38
C ASP A 432 -2.91 16.22 -17.56
N ALA A 433 -2.46 15.32 -16.68
CA ALA A 433 -1.13 14.72 -16.75
C ALA A 433 -0.92 13.86 -18.01
N PRO A 434 0.32 13.76 -18.52
CA PRO A 434 0.63 12.87 -19.65
C PRO A 434 0.59 11.39 -19.25
N GLY A 435 0.40 10.51 -20.24
CA GLY A 435 0.37 9.06 -20.06
C GLY A 435 -0.96 8.43 -20.47
N PRO A 436 -1.17 7.13 -20.19
CA PRO A 436 -2.46 6.48 -20.39
C PRO A 436 -3.56 7.17 -19.57
N ALA A 437 -4.72 7.39 -20.18
CA ALA A 437 -5.87 8.01 -19.53
C ALA A 437 -7.10 7.10 -19.64
N ASP A 438 -7.74 6.91 -18.49
CA ASP A 438 -8.99 6.15 -18.37
C ASP A 438 -10.18 7.09 -18.62
N LEU A 439 -11.17 6.61 -19.38
CA LEU A 439 -12.46 7.29 -19.56
C LEU A 439 -13.45 6.72 -18.56
N LEU A 440 -13.99 7.55 -17.68
CA LEU A 440 -15.06 7.20 -16.76
C LEU A 440 -16.35 7.86 -17.24
N VAL A 441 -17.41 7.07 -17.38
CA VAL A 441 -18.78 7.53 -17.67
C VAL A 441 -19.66 7.12 -16.49
N GLN A 442 -20.25 8.09 -15.80
CA GLN A 442 -21.19 7.87 -14.71
C GLN A 442 -22.55 8.43 -15.08
N SER A 443 -23.57 7.57 -15.10
CA SER A 443 -24.96 7.97 -15.36
C SER A 443 -25.87 7.49 -14.22
N SER A 444 -27.15 7.84 -14.29
CA SER A 444 -28.16 7.29 -13.38
C SER A 444 -28.34 5.77 -13.48
N ARG A 445 -27.79 5.13 -14.52
CA ARG A 445 -27.85 3.68 -14.73
C ARG A 445 -26.60 2.93 -14.25
N GLY A 446 -25.51 3.64 -13.91
CA GLY A 446 -24.28 2.99 -13.46
C GLY A 446 -23.02 3.81 -13.69
N VAL A 447 -21.89 3.15 -13.48
CA VAL A 447 -20.54 3.68 -13.73
C VAL A 447 -19.82 2.69 -14.65
N TRP A 448 -19.19 3.23 -15.69
CA TRP A 448 -18.39 2.46 -16.65
C TRP A 448 -17.03 3.12 -16.79
N ILE A 449 -15.99 2.30 -16.87
CA ILE A 449 -14.61 2.76 -16.98
C ILE A 449 -13.98 2.04 -18.17
N ALA A 450 -13.49 2.79 -19.16
CA ALA A 450 -12.63 2.29 -20.22
C ALA A 450 -11.19 2.72 -19.98
N ARG A 451 -10.38 1.76 -19.56
CA ARG A 451 -9.01 2.04 -19.12
C ARG A 451 -8.03 2.14 -20.26
N GLY A 452 -7.08 3.06 -20.15
CA GLY A 452 -6.08 3.33 -21.17
C GLY A 452 -6.66 3.55 -22.56
N ILE A 453 -7.94 3.98 -22.64
CA ILE A 453 -8.63 4.19 -23.91
C ILE A 453 -8.04 5.39 -24.67
N ALA A 454 -7.37 6.28 -23.93
CA ALA A 454 -6.60 7.36 -24.50
C ALA A 454 -5.14 7.33 -24.01
N ARG A 455 -4.27 7.97 -24.78
CA ARG A 455 -2.92 8.35 -24.36
C ARG A 455 -2.78 9.86 -24.48
N ARG A 456 -2.43 10.51 -23.37
CA ARG A 456 -2.05 11.92 -23.35
C ARG A 456 -0.56 12.05 -23.62
N GLU A 457 -0.21 12.73 -24.69
CA GLU A 457 1.17 13.01 -25.03
C GLU A 457 1.68 14.17 -24.17
N PRO A 458 2.88 14.04 -23.58
CA PRO A 458 3.50 15.13 -22.86
C PRO A 458 3.85 16.27 -23.83
N LEU A 459 3.95 17.48 -23.28
CA LEU A 459 4.68 18.54 -23.94
C LEU A 459 6.12 18.09 -24.14
N GLU A 460 6.56 18.10 -25.39
CA GLU A 460 7.92 17.70 -25.71
C GLU A 460 8.82 18.93 -25.67
N LEU A 461 9.75 18.95 -24.70
CA LEU A 461 10.78 19.96 -24.55
C LEU A 461 12.14 19.32 -24.84
N ARG A 462 12.72 19.66 -25.98
CA ARG A 462 14.03 19.18 -26.43
C ARG A 462 15.07 20.27 -26.23
N PHE A 463 16.27 19.87 -25.82
CA PHE A 463 17.42 20.74 -25.79
C PHE A 463 18.36 20.40 -26.95
N GLU A 464 18.73 21.40 -27.73
CA GLU A 464 19.68 21.28 -28.82
C GLU A 464 21.01 21.92 -28.41
N ALA A 465 21.99 21.05 -28.16
CA ALA A 465 23.39 21.40 -27.99
C ALA A 465 23.97 21.87 -29.34
N GLY A 466 23.88 23.17 -29.61
CA GLY A 466 23.96 23.73 -30.97
C GLY A 466 25.20 23.39 -31.81
N ALA A 467 24.99 23.29 -33.13
CA ALA A 467 25.97 23.59 -34.16
C ALA A 467 25.34 24.63 -35.09
N VAL A 468 25.84 25.88 -35.03
CA VAL A 468 25.31 27.09 -35.70
C VAL A 468 24.06 27.69 -35.02
N GLY A 469 24.25 28.67 -34.13
CA GLY A 469 23.16 29.44 -33.50
C GLY A 469 23.16 29.50 -31.97
N GLY A 470 24.04 28.75 -31.30
CA GLY A 470 24.05 28.64 -29.84
C GLY A 470 23.09 27.56 -29.32
N PRO A 471 23.11 27.26 -28.01
CA PRO A 471 22.20 26.29 -27.40
C PRO A 471 20.77 26.81 -27.42
N ALA A 472 19.81 25.94 -27.76
CA ALA A 472 18.40 26.31 -27.83
C ALA A 472 17.50 25.23 -27.26
N PHE A 473 16.32 25.62 -26.80
CA PHE A 473 15.24 24.70 -26.53
C PHE A 473 14.25 24.70 -27.69
N GLU A 474 13.81 23.52 -28.09
CA GLU A 474 12.67 23.35 -28.97
C GLU A 474 11.51 22.78 -28.15
N LEU A 475 10.40 23.49 -28.10
CA LEU A 475 9.16 23.02 -27.51
C LEU A 475 8.13 22.74 -28.60
N LEU A 476 7.52 21.55 -28.56
CA LEU A 476 6.38 21.20 -29.39
C LEU A 476 5.06 21.43 -28.63
N SER A 477 4.21 22.31 -29.16
CA SER A 477 2.84 22.61 -28.69
C SER A 477 1.89 22.80 -29.88
N ARG A 478 0.73 23.44 -29.69
CA ARG A 478 -0.17 23.82 -30.79
C ARG A 478 0.29 25.13 -31.43
N PRO A 479 -0.03 25.36 -32.72
CA PRO A 479 0.21 26.64 -33.35
C PRO A 479 -0.42 27.82 -32.59
N GLY A 480 0.37 28.87 -32.38
CA GLY A 480 -0.06 30.08 -31.68
C GLY A 480 -0.03 30.02 -30.16
N ASP A 481 0.24 28.86 -29.54
CA ASP A 481 0.46 28.78 -28.10
C ASP A 481 1.66 29.64 -27.69
N ARG A 482 1.55 30.36 -26.57
CA ARG A 482 2.67 31.13 -26.01
C ARG A 482 3.43 30.26 -25.04
N VAL A 483 4.76 30.34 -25.10
CA VAL A 483 5.66 29.53 -24.28
C VAL A 483 6.53 30.46 -23.46
N GLU A 484 6.62 30.19 -22.16
CA GLU A 484 7.55 30.85 -21.25
C GLU A 484 8.45 29.79 -20.61
N LEU A 485 9.75 29.82 -20.90
CA LEU A 485 10.72 28.86 -20.41
C LEU A 485 11.62 29.53 -19.37
N VAL A 486 11.78 28.87 -18.23
CA VAL A 486 12.70 29.24 -17.15
C VAL A 486 13.84 28.23 -17.15
N ALA A 487 15.07 28.69 -17.39
CA ALA A 487 16.28 27.88 -17.27
C ALA A 487 17.10 28.30 -16.05
N ALA A 488 17.61 27.34 -15.28
CA ALA A 488 18.42 27.57 -14.09
C ALA A 488 19.59 26.58 -13.97
N PRO A 489 20.72 26.96 -13.35
CA PRO A 489 21.89 26.08 -13.17
C PRO A 489 21.74 25.02 -12.07
N ALA A 490 20.66 25.06 -11.28
CA ALA A 490 20.38 24.09 -10.21
C ALA A 490 18.92 23.63 -10.28
N ALA A 491 18.65 22.43 -9.76
CA ALA A 491 17.31 21.86 -9.72
C ALA A 491 16.39 22.82 -8.98
N LEU A 492 15.29 23.22 -9.63
CA LEU A 492 14.24 23.93 -8.92
C LEU A 492 13.67 22.97 -7.87
N PRO A 493 13.61 23.36 -6.59
CA PRO A 493 13.22 22.45 -5.51
C PRO A 493 11.79 21.90 -5.67
N GLN A 494 10.96 22.54 -6.51
CA GLN A 494 9.66 22.03 -6.96
C GLN A 494 9.37 22.48 -8.40
N PRO A 495 8.60 21.70 -9.19
CA PRO A 495 8.07 22.19 -10.46
C PRO A 495 7.18 23.41 -10.22
N TRP A 496 7.31 24.42 -11.08
CA TRP A 496 6.43 25.59 -11.28
C TRP A 496 4.98 25.18 -11.63
N GLN A 497 4.30 24.45 -10.74
CA GLN A 497 2.86 24.22 -10.84
C GLN A 497 2.15 25.31 -10.02
N GLU A 498 1.49 26.22 -10.71
CA GLU A 498 0.40 27.01 -10.12
C GLU A 498 -0.82 26.09 -9.92
N LEU A 499 -0.78 25.25 -8.88
CA LEU A 499 -2.01 24.88 -8.19
C LEU A 499 -2.34 26.04 -7.26
N ALA A 500 -3.58 26.52 -7.27
CA ALA A 500 -4.05 27.59 -6.39
C ALA A 500 -3.59 27.32 -4.94
N GLY A 501 -2.64 28.13 -4.45
CA GLY A 501 -2.01 27.96 -3.14
C GLY A 501 -0.49 27.69 -3.12
N ALA A 502 0.22 27.74 -4.25
CA ALA A 502 1.68 27.60 -4.28
C ALA A 502 2.43 28.85 -3.75
N ILE A 503 3.52 28.60 -3.03
CA ILE A 503 4.42 29.60 -2.46
C ILE A 503 5.22 30.24 -3.59
N GLU A 504 5.29 31.57 -3.59
CA GLU A 504 6.14 32.37 -4.49
C GLU A 504 7.59 31.87 -4.37
N LEU A 505 8.14 31.36 -5.48
CA LEU A 505 9.56 30.99 -5.50
C LEU A 505 10.38 32.27 -5.31
N ASP A 506 11.26 32.29 -4.31
CA ASP A 506 12.27 33.35 -4.14
C ASP A 506 13.32 33.20 -5.25
N LEU A 507 12.98 33.74 -6.44
CA LEU A 507 13.81 33.75 -7.64
C LEU A 507 15.10 34.58 -7.47
N ALA A 508 15.31 35.25 -6.32
CA ALA A 508 16.49 36.07 -6.10
C ALA A 508 17.80 35.27 -5.91
N ARG A 509 17.73 33.94 -5.77
CA ARG A 509 18.91 33.06 -5.53
C ARG A 509 19.38 32.23 -6.71
N ALA A 510 18.58 32.11 -7.77
CA ALA A 510 19.02 31.63 -9.07
C ALA A 510 19.08 32.85 -10.00
N PHE A 511 19.91 32.86 -11.03
CA PHE A 511 19.75 33.84 -12.11
C PHE A 511 18.94 33.17 -13.24
N PRO A 512 17.61 33.02 -13.11
CA PRO A 512 16.83 32.35 -14.14
C PRO A 512 16.83 33.18 -15.41
N VAL A 513 17.12 32.55 -16.55
CA VAL A 513 16.82 33.14 -17.85
C VAL A 513 15.38 32.76 -18.20
N VAL A 514 14.55 33.79 -18.38
CA VAL A 514 13.16 33.65 -18.82
C VAL A 514 13.11 33.93 -20.32
N LEU A 515 12.84 32.90 -21.10
CA LEU A 515 12.65 32.99 -22.54
C LEU A 515 11.17 32.95 -22.87
N ARG A 516 10.74 33.72 -23.87
CA ARG A 516 9.36 33.71 -24.34
C ARG A 516 9.33 33.50 -25.84
N ALA A 517 8.44 32.64 -26.29
CA ALA A 517 8.21 32.37 -27.70
C ALA A 517 6.73 32.13 -27.97
N THR A 518 6.38 32.05 -29.24
CA THR A 518 5.06 31.61 -29.70
C THR A 518 5.28 30.47 -30.67
N CYS A 519 4.52 29.39 -30.52
CA CYS A 519 4.58 28.25 -31.41
C CYS A 519 4.16 28.66 -32.82
N ASP A 520 4.95 28.28 -33.82
CA ASP A 520 4.71 28.57 -35.23
C ASP A 520 3.54 27.76 -35.81
N ALA A 521 3.30 27.87 -37.12
CA ALA A 521 2.24 27.11 -37.81
C ALA A 521 2.39 25.58 -37.72
N SER A 522 3.59 25.09 -37.41
CA SER A 522 3.87 23.67 -37.17
C SER A 522 3.78 23.25 -35.69
N GLY A 523 3.50 24.21 -34.79
CA GLY A 523 3.45 23.98 -33.35
C GLY A 523 4.80 24.09 -32.65
N ARG A 524 5.86 24.53 -33.34
CA ARG A 524 7.22 24.59 -32.80
C ARG A 524 7.51 25.97 -32.23
N ALA A 525 8.05 26.02 -31.00
CA ALA A 525 8.64 27.20 -30.42
C ALA A 525 10.13 26.94 -30.17
N ARG A 526 10.99 27.75 -30.80
CA ARG A 526 12.43 27.75 -30.54
C ARG A 526 12.77 28.88 -29.56
N LEU A 527 13.42 28.54 -28.45
CA LEU A 527 13.85 29.48 -27.42
C LEU A 527 15.37 29.43 -27.32
N GLU A 528 16.05 30.44 -27.85
CA GLU A 528 17.52 30.53 -27.87
C GLU A 528 18.05 31.01 -26.52
N LEU A 529 18.99 30.26 -25.94
CA LEU A 529 19.75 30.73 -24.78
C LEU A 529 20.82 31.71 -25.25
N ALA A 530 21.09 32.72 -24.44
CA ALA A 530 22.17 33.65 -24.70
C ALA A 530 23.52 32.91 -24.79
N SER A 531 24.38 33.34 -25.70
CA SER A 531 25.66 32.67 -25.99
C SER A 531 26.67 32.72 -24.84
N ASP A 532 26.43 33.57 -23.84
CA ASP A 532 27.20 33.69 -22.61
C ASP A 532 26.72 32.76 -21.48
N TRP A 533 25.71 31.92 -21.72
CA TRP A 533 25.29 30.90 -20.76
C TRP A 533 26.41 29.89 -20.50
N VAL A 534 26.86 29.82 -19.25
CA VAL A 534 28.02 29.00 -18.86
C VAL A 534 27.72 27.52 -19.06
N ALA A 535 28.62 26.82 -19.73
CA ALA A 535 28.57 25.38 -19.92
C ALA A 535 28.44 24.62 -18.59
N GLY A 536 27.50 23.66 -18.52
CA GLY A 536 27.22 22.91 -17.30
C GLY A 536 25.93 22.08 -17.36
N THR A 537 25.55 21.50 -16.23
CA THR A 537 24.22 20.89 -16.02
C THR A 537 23.23 21.96 -15.57
N GLY A 538 22.02 21.92 -16.11
CA GLY A 538 20.95 22.86 -15.77
C GLY A 538 19.57 22.22 -15.83
N PHE A 539 18.58 22.97 -15.38
CA PHE A 539 17.17 22.57 -15.34
C PHE A 539 16.35 23.60 -16.09
N ALA A 540 15.47 23.14 -16.97
CA ALA A 540 14.55 23.98 -17.72
C ALA A 540 13.11 23.59 -17.40
N GLN A 541 12.25 24.58 -17.25
CA GLN A 541 10.82 24.38 -17.11
C GLN A 541 10.07 25.32 -18.03
N ALA A 542 9.15 24.80 -18.83
CA ALA A 542 8.33 25.57 -19.74
C ALA A 542 6.88 25.63 -19.26
N ARG A 543 6.32 26.84 -19.23
CA ARG A 543 4.89 27.13 -19.10
C ARG A 543 4.32 27.36 -20.49
N VAL A 544 3.17 26.73 -20.79
CA VAL A 544 2.49 26.88 -22.08
C VAL A 544 1.12 27.49 -21.86
N GLU A 545 0.86 28.59 -22.53
CA GLU A 545 -0.42 29.30 -22.54
C GLU A 545 -1.15 29.04 -23.87
N PRO A 546 -2.37 28.51 -23.85
CA PRO A 546 -3.15 28.31 -25.06
C PRO A 546 -3.35 29.60 -25.88
N ALA A 547 -3.27 29.51 -27.20
CA ALA A 547 -3.61 30.60 -28.09
C ALA A 547 -5.01 31.16 -27.77
N GLY A 548 -5.11 32.47 -27.48
CA GLY A 548 -6.38 33.13 -27.18
C GLY A 548 -6.89 32.98 -25.74
N ALA A 549 -6.19 32.26 -24.87
CA ALA A 549 -6.50 32.23 -23.43
C ALA A 549 -6.11 33.56 -22.76
N SER A 550 -6.88 33.97 -21.75
CA SER A 550 -6.50 35.07 -20.88
C SER A 550 -5.24 34.66 -20.09
N PRO A 551 -4.32 35.59 -19.74
CA PRO A 551 -3.17 35.27 -18.89
C PRO A 551 -3.54 34.63 -17.54
N ALA A 552 -4.77 34.83 -17.06
CA ALA A 552 -5.29 34.21 -15.84
C ALA A 552 -5.72 32.73 -16.00
N ASP A 553 -5.79 32.22 -17.23
CA ASP A 553 -6.21 30.85 -17.57
C ASP A 553 -5.01 29.94 -17.94
N ALA A 554 -3.78 30.40 -17.70
CA ALA A 554 -2.56 29.65 -17.97
C ALA A 554 -2.43 28.45 -17.01
N LEU A 555 -2.44 27.21 -17.54
CA LEU A 555 -2.72 26.02 -16.71
C LEU A 555 -1.64 24.92 -16.71
N LEU A 556 -0.53 25.04 -17.44
CA LEU A 556 0.41 23.91 -17.58
C LEU A 556 1.89 24.28 -17.57
N SER A 557 2.66 23.47 -16.84
CA SER A 557 4.12 23.50 -16.78
C SER A 557 4.70 22.11 -17.10
N THR A 558 5.73 22.03 -17.93
CA THR A 558 6.55 20.82 -18.19
C THR A 558 8.01 21.10 -17.83
N ALA A 559 8.75 20.12 -17.30
CA ALA A 559 10.15 20.28 -16.89
C ALA A 559 11.07 19.29 -17.61
N CYS A 560 12.29 19.71 -17.91
CA CYS A 560 13.34 18.92 -18.55
C CYS A 560 14.69 19.22 -17.89
N GLU A 561 15.44 18.19 -17.53
CA GLU A 561 16.83 18.29 -17.10
C GLU A 561 17.73 18.25 -18.34
N PHE A 562 18.72 19.14 -18.42
CA PHE A 562 19.61 19.21 -19.58
C PHE A 562 21.09 19.34 -19.15
N ALA A 563 21.98 18.79 -19.97
CA ALA A 563 23.42 18.93 -19.81
C ALA A 563 24.02 19.42 -21.12
N PHE A 564 24.86 20.45 -21.06
CA PHE A 564 25.57 20.96 -22.22
C PHE A 564 27.07 21.02 -21.94
N ALA A 565 27.86 20.33 -22.76
CA ALA A 565 29.30 20.45 -22.77
C ALA A 565 29.68 21.70 -23.56
N GLY A 566 30.28 22.69 -22.90
CA GLY A 566 30.83 23.85 -23.58
C GLY A 566 31.96 23.45 -24.49
N ALA A 567 31.96 23.98 -25.72
CA ALA A 567 33.20 24.09 -26.47
C ALA A 567 34.11 25.03 -25.66
N ARG A 568 35.18 24.46 -25.09
CA ARG A 568 36.29 25.26 -24.55
C ARG A 568 37.09 25.87 -25.68
#